data_AF-A0A382M2I6-F1
#
_entry.id   AF-A0A382M2I6-F1
#
_cell.length_a   1.000
_cell.length_b   1.000
_cell.length_c   1.000
_cell.angle_alpha   90.00
_cell.angle_beta   90.00
_cell.angle_gamma   90.00
#
_symmetry.space_group_name_H-M   'P 1'
#
loop_
_entity.id
_entity.type
_entity.pdbx_description
1 polymer ?
#
loop_
_entity_poly.entity_id
_entity_poly.type
_entity_poly.pdbx_seq_one_letter_code
_entity_poly.pdbx_strand_id
1 'polypeptide(L)'
;IVLIYFSILLFYIFYIHGGPIQKVVLDKTGTRYARSATIINIIYALVLYYFRELNDLPMSTTWVFVGLLCGRELAISTMNKEYKFKYVFPLIGKDFIKMIFGLSVSVGIVLAIHYIIIPSGFGL
;
A
#
# COMPACT_ATOMS: atom_id res chain seq x y z
N ILE A 1 9.97 30.26 -1.58
CA ILE A 1 8.59 29.95 -1.11
C ILE A 1 8.26 28.47 -1.32
N VAL A 2 8.26 27.95 -2.55
CA VAL A 2 7.94 26.53 -2.84
C VAL A 2 8.90 25.53 -2.16
N LEU A 3 10.21 25.78 -2.22
CA LEU A 3 11.20 24.93 -1.55
C LEU A 3 11.04 24.88 -0.01
N ILE A 4 10.71 26.01 0.60
CA ILE A 4 10.50 26.12 2.05
C ILE A 4 9.27 25.29 2.46
N TYR A 5 8.20 25.36 1.67
CA TYR A 5 7.00 24.54 1.89
C TYR A 5 7.31 23.04 1.83
N PHE A 6 8.04 22.59 0.81
CA PHE A 6 8.45 21.18 0.69
C PHE A 6 9.36 20.74 1.84
N SER A 7 10.30 21.59 2.27
CA SER A 7 11.18 21.27 3.41
C SER A 7 10.41 21.13 4.73
N ILE A 8 9.45 22.03 5.01
CA ILE A 8 8.60 21.94 6.22
C ILE A 8 7.71 20.69 6.16
N LEU A 9 7.12 20.41 5.00
CA LEU A 9 6.31 19.22 4.79
C LEU A 9 7.11 17.93 5.02
N LEU A 10 8.34 17.85 4.49
CA LEU A 10 9.21 16.69 4.67
C LEU A 10 9.58 16.49 6.15
N PHE A 11 9.90 17.59 6.85
CA PHE A 11 10.21 17.56 8.28
C PHE A 11 9.01 17.08 9.10
N TYR A 12 7.80 17.54 8.75
CA TYR A 12 6.56 17.08 9.37
C TYR A 12 6.31 15.58 9.13
N ILE A 13 6.56 15.08 7.91
CA ILE A 13 6.43 13.65 7.57
C ILE A 13 7.42 12.79 8.37
N PHE A 14 8.66 13.24 8.53
CA PHE A 14 9.65 12.55 9.36
C PHE A 14 9.29 12.59 10.84
N TYR A 15 8.73 13.69 11.33
CA TYR A 15 8.26 13.81 12.72
C TYR A 15 7.16 12.79 13.05
N ILE A 16 6.24 12.51 12.11
CA ILE A 16 5.17 11.51 12.28
C ILE A 16 5.57 10.08 11.92
N HIS A 17 6.83 9.84 11.52
CA HIS A 17 7.47 8.54 11.25
C HIS A 17 6.74 7.62 10.23
N GLY A 18 5.77 8.12 9.47
CA GLY A 18 4.99 7.34 8.51
C GLY A 18 3.52 7.11 8.90
N GLY A 19 3.06 7.67 10.02
CA GLY A 19 1.63 7.82 10.31
C GLY A 19 0.86 6.49 10.45
N PRO A 20 -0.42 6.42 10.02
CA PRO A 20 -1.29 5.25 10.23
C PRO A 20 -0.76 3.94 9.63
N ILE A 21 0.08 4.01 8.60
CA ILE A 21 0.67 2.85 7.91
C ILE A 21 1.65 2.10 8.82
N GLN A 22 2.38 2.81 9.70
CA GLN A 22 3.23 2.14 10.70
C GLN A 22 2.40 1.29 11.67
N LYS A 23 1.21 1.75 12.07
CA LYS A 23 0.33 0.97 12.93
C LYS A 23 -0.16 -0.31 12.24
N VAL A 24 -0.49 -0.24 10.95
CA VAL A 24 -0.88 -1.43 10.17
C VAL A 24 0.28 -2.45 10.05
N VAL A 25 1.53 -1.98 9.97
CA VAL A 25 2.70 -2.86 9.92
C VAL A 25 3.06 -3.44 11.29
N LEU A 26 2.91 -2.66 12.36
CA LEU A 26 3.21 -3.06 13.76
C LEU A 26 2.10 -3.92 14.40
N ASP A 27 0.83 -3.71 14.04
CA ASP A 27 -0.33 -4.48 14.55
C ASP A 27 -0.43 -5.89 13.95
N LYS A 28 0.32 -6.19 12.89
CA LYS A 28 0.37 -7.53 12.32
C LYS A 28 1.31 -8.40 13.18
N THR A 29 0.71 -9.31 13.94
CA THR A 29 1.37 -10.34 14.77
C THR A 29 2.52 -11.00 14.02
N GLY A 30 3.78 -10.64 14.30
CA GLY A 30 4.89 -11.28 13.58
C GLY A 30 6.32 -10.81 13.78
N THR A 31 6.62 -9.76 14.54
CA THR A 31 8.03 -9.42 14.85
C THR A 31 8.76 -10.52 15.65
N ARG A 32 8.03 -11.55 16.13
CA ARG A 32 8.58 -12.76 16.75
C ARG A 32 9.39 -13.66 15.80
N TYR A 33 9.33 -13.47 14.47
CA TYR A 33 10.11 -14.28 13.52
C TYR A 33 10.80 -13.43 12.45
N ALA A 34 11.88 -12.72 12.83
CA ALA A 34 12.74 -11.96 11.93
C ALA A 34 13.22 -12.75 10.68
N ARG A 35 13.33 -14.08 10.79
CA ARG A 35 13.71 -14.99 9.69
C ARG A 35 12.66 -15.11 8.59
N SER A 36 11.37 -15.15 8.95
CA SER A 36 10.29 -15.23 7.95
C SER A 36 10.13 -13.88 7.23
N ALA A 37 10.26 -12.78 7.99
CA ALA A 37 10.22 -11.43 7.45
C ALA A 37 11.31 -11.16 6.40
N THR A 38 12.52 -11.71 6.60
CA THR A 38 13.63 -11.56 5.65
C THR A 38 13.40 -12.34 4.35
N ILE A 39 12.88 -13.56 4.41
CA ILE A 39 12.55 -14.36 3.21
C ILE A 39 11.51 -13.63 2.35
N ILE A 40 10.49 -13.06 2.99
CA ILE A 40 9.44 -12.29 2.30
C ILE A 40 10.01 -11.02 1.68
N ASN A 41 10.92 -10.33 2.37
CA ASN A 41 11.58 -9.13 1.86
C ASN A 41 12.51 -9.45 0.67
N ILE A 42 13.16 -10.61 0.66
CA ILE A 42 13.98 -11.09 -0.46
C ILE A 42 13.10 -11.38 -1.68
N ILE A 43 11.96 -12.05 -1.50
CA ILE A 43 11.00 -12.31 -2.59
C ILE A 43 10.45 -10.98 -3.13
N TYR A 44 10.15 -10.01 -2.27
CA TYR A 44 9.72 -8.67 -2.68
C TYR A 44 10.76 -7.95 -3.54
N ALA A 45 12.02 -7.98 -3.12
CA ALA A 45 13.13 -7.40 -3.88
C ALA A 45 13.28 -8.06 -5.26
N LEU A 46 13.14 -9.39 -5.34
CA LEU A 46 13.19 -10.14 -6.61
C LEU A 46 12.03 -9.79 -7.55
N VAL A 47 10.80 -9.70 -7.04
CA VAL A 47 9.63 -9.32 -7.84
C VAL A 47 9.79 -7.89 -8.36
N LEU A 48 10.20 -6.95 -7.50
CA LEU A 48 10.47 -5.58 -7.93
C LEU A 48 11.58 -5.50 -8.97
N TYR A 49 12.66 -6.26 -8.80
CA TYR A 49 13.77 -6.30 -9.76
C TYR A 49 13.31 -6.85 -11.12
N TYR A 50 12.54 -7.94 -11.13
CA TYR A 50 12.01 -8.54 -12.36
C TYR A 50 11.14 -7.55 -13.15
N PHE A 51 10.23 -6.85 -12.46
CA PHE A 51 9.34 -5.92 -13.14
C PHE A 51 9.95 -4.55 -13.43
N ARG A 52 11.04 -4.17 -12.76
CA ARG A 52 11.77 -2.93 -13.04
C ARG A 52 12.75 -3.07 -14.21
N GLU A 53 13.44 -4.21 -14.31
CA GLU A 53 14.56 -4.35 -15.25
C GLU A 53 14.19 -5.13 -16.51
N LEU A 54 13.23 -6.07 -16.44
CA LEU A 54 12.87 -6.93 -17.57
C LEU A 54 11.58 -6.49 -18.28
N ASN A 55 10.88 -5.47 -17.77
CA ASN A 55 9.63 -4.99 -18.35
C ASN A 55 9.59 -3.45 -18.36
N ASP A 56 9.27 -2.85 -19.51
CA ASP A 56 9.04 -1.40 -19.65
C ASP A 56 7.64 -0.93 -19.18
N LEU A 57 6.89 -1.80 -18.50
CA LEU A 57 5.54 -1.48 -18.05
C LEU A 57 5.62 -0.67 -16.74
N PRO A 58 4.96 0.51 -16.66
CA PRO A 58 4.94 1.30 -15.44
C PRO A 58 4.28 0.50 -14.31
N MET A 59 5.10 0.14 -13.31
CA MET A 59 4.69 -0.70 -12.21
C MET A 59 4.02 0.11 -11.08
N SER A 60 2.87 -0.38 -10.61
CA SER A 60 2.29 0.10 -9.36
C SER A 60 2.93 -0.57 -8.15
N THR A 61 3.93 0.08 -7.58
CA THR A 61 4.65 -0.36 -6.37
C THR A 61 3.70 -0.56 -5.17
N THR A 62 2.55 0.14 -5.13
CA THR A 62 1.50 -0.02 -4.12
C THR A 62 0.79 -1.37 -4.20
N TRP A 63 0.38 -1.79 -5.40
CA TRP A 63 -0.33 -3.07 -5.57
C TRP A 63 0.58 -4.27 -5.33
N VAL A 64 1.84 -4.17 -5.74
CA VAL A 64 2.86 -5.21 -5.45
C VAL A 64 3.11 -5.30 -3.94
N PHE A 65 3.25 -4.15 -3.26
CA PHE A 65 3.46 -4.12 -1.82
C PHE A 65 2.29 -4.73 -1.04
N VAL A 66 1.05 -4.37 -1.38
CA VAL A 66 -0.14 -4.92 -0.71
C VAL A 66 -0.34 -6.40 -1.01
N GLY A 67 -0.12 -6.82 -2.26
CA GLY A 67 -0.16 -8.24 -2.64
C GLY A 67 0.83 -9.07 -1.82
N LEU A 68 2.03 -8.55 -1.59
CA LEU A 68 3.06 -9.24 -0.80
C LEU A 68 2.73 -9.26 0.71
N LEU A 69 2.18 -8.18 1.26
CA LEU A 69 1.68 -8.18 2.65
C LEU A 69 0.55 -9.19 2.84
N CYS A 70 -0.41 -9.24 1.91
CA CYS A 70 -1.50 -10.23 1.90
C CYS A 70 -0.97 -11.67 1.80
N GLY A 71 -0.05 -11.92 0.85
CA GLY A 71 0.58 -13.22 0.64
C GLY A 71 1.33 -13.73 1.88
N ARG A 72 2.01 -12.84 2.61
CA ARG A 72 2.63 -13.17 3.91
C ARG A 72 1.59 -13.66 4.92
N GLU A 73 0.53 -12.90 5.14
CA GLU A 73 -0.49 -13.24 6.14
C GLU A 73 -1.20 -14.55 5.78
N LEU A 74 -1.42 -14.81 4.48
CA LEU A 74 -1.97 -16.08 3.97
C LEU A 74 -1.00 -17.26 4.14
N ALA A 75 0.29 -17.06 3.90
CA ALA A 75 1.31 -18.10 4.09
C ALA A 75 1.43 -18.50 5.56
N ILE A 76 1.38 -17.53 6.48
CA ILE A 76 1.36 -17.79 7.93
C ILE A 76 0.08 -18.51 8.36
N SER A 77 -1.08 -18.13 7.79
CA SER A 77 -2.35 -18.82 8.03
C SER A 77 -2.32 -20.27 7.56
N THR A 78 -1.60 -20.56 6.47
CA THR A 78 -1.51 -21.92 5.90
C THR A 78 -0.60 -22.82 6.74
N MET A 79 0.46 -22.26 7.34
CA MET A 79 1.45 -23.01 8.12
C MET A 79 0.96 -23.41 9.52
N ASN A 80 0.00 -22.68 10.09
CA ASN A 80 -0.54 -22.95 11.43
C ASN A 80 -1.88 -23.71 11.34
N LYS A 81 -1.92 -24.97 11.79
CA LYS A 81 -3.13 -25.83 11.75
C LYS A 81 -4.33 -25.29 12.53
N GLU A 82 -4.12 -24.40 13.52
CA GLU A 82 -5.20 -23.77 14.30
C GLU A 82 -5.68 -22.41 13.73
N TYR A 83 -4.93 -21.80 12.80
CA TYR A 83 -5.30 -20.51 12.21
C TYR A 83 -6.14 -20.71 10.95
N LYS A 84 -7.46 -20.83 11.14
CA LYS A 84 -8.38 -20.98 10.02
C LYS A 84 -8.39 -19.73 9.12
N PHE A 85 -8.27 -19.94 7.81
CA PHE A 85 -8.42 -18.95 6.72
C PHE A 85 -9.55 -17.92 6.93
N LYS A 86 -10.62 -18.30 7.65
CA LYS A 86 -11.78 -17.48 8.00
C LYS A 86 -11.44 -16.21 8.81
N TYR A 87 -10.34 -16.17 9.56
CA TYR A 87 -9.95 -14.98 10.35
C TYR A 87 -9.02 -14.03 9.59
N VAL A 88 -8.21 -14.57 8.67
CA VAL A 88 -7.18 -13.80 7.95
C VAL A 88 -7.78 -13.06 6.75
N PHE A 89 -8.74 -13.68 6.06
CA PHE A 89 -9.44 -13.07 4.92
C PHE A 89 -10.18 -11.76 5.25
N PRO A 90 -10.98 -11.64 6.34
CA PRO A 90 -11.64 -10.38 6.69
C PRO A 90 -10.65 -9.31 7.18
N LEU A 91 -9.52 -9.68 7.77
CA LEU A 91 -8.47 -8.74 8.17
C LEU A 91 -7.82 -8.09 6.94
N ILE A 92 -7.43 -8.92 5.97
CA ILE A 92 -6.86 -8.48 4.68
C ILE A 92 -7.87 -7.69 3.88
N GLY A 93 -9.12 -8.17 3.80
CA GLY A 93 -10.20 -7.51 3.06
C GLY A 93 -10.47 -6.10 3.58
N LYS A 94 -10.45 -5.90 4.90
CA LYS A 94 -10.61 -4.57 5.50
C LYS A 94 -9.48 -3.60 5.10
N ASP A 95 -8.23 -4.08 5.03
CA ASP A 95 -7.08 -3.28 4.61
C ASP A 95 -7.17 -2.94 3.10
N PHE A 96 -7.59 -3.91 2.28
CA PHE A 96 -7.81 -3.73 0.84
C PHE A 96 -8.92 -2.71 0.55
N ILE A 97 -10.05 -2.81 1.25
CA ILE A 97 -11.21 -1.91 1.03
C ILE A 97 -10.82 -0.46 1.35
N LYS A 98 -10.08 -0.22 2.43
CA LYS A 98 -9.59 1.13 2.76
C LYS A 98 -8.70 1.70 1.65
N MET A 99 -7.85 0.87 1.05
CA MET A 99 -6.97 1.32 -0.02
C MET A 99 -7.72 1.57 -1.33
N ILE A 100 -8.60 0.65 -1.73
CA ILE A 100 -9.46 0.80 -2.91
C ILE A 100 -10.32 2.07 -2.79
N PHE A 101 -10.87 2.34 -1.61
CA PHE A 101 -11.65 3.55 -1.38
C PHE A 101 -10.84 4.82 -1.66
N GLY A 102 -9.59 4.89 -1.17
CA GLY A 102 -8.70 6.02 -1.45
C GLY A 102 -8.42 6.20 -2.95
N LEU A 103 -8.20 5.10 -3.68
CA LEU A 103 -8.01 5.15 -5.13
C LEU A 103 -9.29 5.62 -5.84
N SER A 104 -10.45 5.06 -5.48
CA SER A 104 -11.74 5.42 -6.08
C SER A 104 -12.08 6.89 -5.87
N VAL A 105 -11.81 7.45 -4.69
CA VAL A 105 -11.99 8.89 -4.43
C VAL A 105 -11.06 9.73 -5.29
N SER A 106 -9.78 9.34 -5.40
CA SER A 106 -8.82 10.06 -6.26
C SER A 106 -9.24 10.07 -7.73
N VAL A 107 -9.64 8.92 -8.27
CA VAL A 107 -10.11 8.80 -9.65
C VAL A 107 -11.43 9.56 -9.83
N GLY A 108 -12.34 9.48 -8.87
CA GLY A 108 -13.61 10.19 -8.89
C GLY A 108 -13.44 11.71 -8.95
N ILE A 109 -12.49 12.27 -8.19
CA ILE A 109 -12.18 13.72 -8.23
C ILE A 109 -11.64 14.12 -9.60
N VAL A 110 -10.70 13.36 -10.16
CA VAL A 110 -10.12 13.65 -11.49
C VAL A 110 -11.19 13.58 -12.57
N LEU A 111 -12.03 12.55 -12.55
CA LEU A 111 -13.13 12.41 -13.50
C LEU A 111 -14.18 13.51 -13.33
N ALA A 112 -14.51 13.91 -12.11
CA ALA A 112 -15.44 15.02 -11.85
C ALA A 112 -14.89 16.34 -12.42
N ILE A 113 -13.60 16.62 -12.23
CA ILE A 113 -12.98 17.80 -12.84
C ILE A 113 -13.07 17.71 -14.37
N HIS A 114 -12.67 16.58 -14.94
CA HIS A 114 -12.55 16.45 -16.39
C HIS A 114 -13.89 16.40 -17.14
N TYR A 115 -14.90 15.73 -16.57
CA TYR A 115 -16.20 15.50 -17.20
C TYR A 115 -17.30 16.46 -16.75
N ILE A 116 -17.18 17.11 -15.59
CA ILE A 116 -18.21 18.03 -15.09
C ILE A 116 -17.71 19.48 -15.17
N ILE A 117 -16.52 19.79 -14.64
CA ILE A 117 -16.08 21.18 -14.49
C ILE A 117 -15.56 21.77 -15.80
N ILE A 118 -14.72 21.04 -16.55
CA ILE A 118 -14.17 21.52 -17.83
C ILE A 118 -15.27 21.75 -18.89
N PRO A 119 -16.21 20.81 -19.13
CA PRO A 119 -17.24 21.02 -20.16
C PRO A 119 -18.39 21.95 -19.73
N SER A 120 -18.57 22.22 -18.43
CA SER A 120 -19.59 23.17 -17.94
C SER A 120 -19.13 24.63 -17.94
N GLY A 121 -17.86 24.91 -18.29
CA GLY A 121 -17.34 26.27 -18.40
C GLY A 121 -17.19 27.01 -17.07
N PHE A 122 -17.27 26.32 -15.93
CA PHE A 122 -17.17 26.93 -14.59
C PHE A 122 -15.75 27.37 -14.19
N GLY A 123 -14.76 27.20 -15.07
CA GLY A 123 -13.34 27.40 -14.78
C GLY A 123 -12.55 28.24 -15.80
N LEU A 124 -13.22 29.01 -16.66
CA LEU A 124 -12.58 30.05 -17.50
C LEU A 124 -13.30 31.39 -17.34
#